data_AF-A0A3B9IGQ6-F1
#
_entry.id   AF-A0A3B9IGQ6-F1
#
_cell.length_a   1.000
_cell.length_b   1.000
_cell.length_c   1.000
_cell.angle_alpha   90.00
_cell.angle_beta   90.00
_cell.angle_gamma   90.00
#
_symmetry.space_group_name_H-M   'P 1'
#
loop_
_entity.id
_entity.type
_entity.pdbx_description
1 polymer ?
#
loop_
_entity_poly.entity_id
_entity_poly.type
_entity_poly.pdbx_seq_one_letter_code
_entity_poly.pdbx_strand_id
1 'polypeptide(L)'
;TMTRTGRAARLARHAPEPLLAVNPADAQAAGLGEGGFARITGRRGTALLRVTIDPGQRRGEVFAPMHWSDAFAAEAAIGHLASPATDPLS
;
A
#
# COMPACT_ATOMS: atom_id res chain seq x y z
N THR A 1 11.00 -3.26 -3.76
CA THR A 1 12.28 -2.52 -3.80
C THR A 1 12.32 -1.60 -5.02
N MET A 2 12.49 -0.29 -4.81
CA MET A 2 12.65 0.74 -5.86
C MET A 2 14.04 0.65 -6.54
N THR A 3 14.37 -0.48 -7.16
CA THR A 3 15.70 -0.71 -7.73
C THR A 3 16.01 0.16 -8.95
N ARG A 4 15.01 0.79 -9.59
CA ARG A 4 15.18 1.57 -10.83
C ARG A 4 14.74 3.05 -10.75
N THR A 5 13.71 3.39 -9.97
CA THR A 5 13.18 4.77 -9.86
C THR A 5 13.69 5.56 -8.65
N GLY A 6 14.33 4.91 -7.66
CA GLY A 6 14.83 5.59 -6.45
C GLY A 6 15.98 6.57 -6.68
N ARG A 7 16.64 6.52 -7.85
CA ARG A 7 17.77 7.41 -8.21
C ARG A 7 17.35 8.69 -8.95
N ALA A 8 16.10 8.80 -9.39
CA ALA A 8 15.59 9.98 -10.06
C ALA A 8 14.79 10.84 -9.06
N ALA A 9 15.46 11.79 -8.41
CA ALA A 9 14.87 12.70 -7.42
C ALA A 9 13.60 13.45 -7.92
N ARG A 10 13.42 13.55 -9.24
CA ARG A 10 12.24 14.16 -9.87
C ARG A 10 11.01 13.24 -9.92
N LEU A 11 11.21 11.91 -10.02
CA LEU A 11 10.11 10.93 -10.05
C LEU A 11 9.63 10.56 -8.63
N ALA A 12 10.52 10.60 -7.64
CA ALA A 12 10.17 10.40 -6.23
C ALA A 12 9.26 11.51 -5.64
N ARG A 13 9.11 12.65 -6.33
CA ARG A 13 8.28 13.77 -5.87
C ARG A 13 6.77 13.57 -6.07
N HIS A 14 6.36 12.65 -6.94
CA HIS A 14 4.92 12.42 -7.22
C HIS A 14 4.25 11.48 -6.21
N ALA A 15 5.03 10.78 -5.39
CA ALA A 15 4.53 9.99 -4.27
C ALA A 15 5.65 9.94 -3.21
N PRO A 16 5.72 10.92 -2.29
CA PRO A 16 6.77 10.97 -1.28
C PRO A 16 6.68 9.84 -0.24
N GLU A 17 5.60 9.06 -0.26
CA GLU A 17 5.30 8.02 0.71
C GLU A 17 4.30 6.98 0.15
N PRO A 18 4.22 5.79 0.76
CA PRO A 18 3.23 4.79 0.40
C PRO A 18 1.86 5.13 1.02
N LEU A 19 0.90 5.43 0.15
CA LEU A 19 -0.51 5.66 0.52
C LEU A 19 -1.37 4.42 0.27
N LEU A 20 -2.26 4.12 1.20
CA LEU A 20 -3.35 3.16 1.06
C LEU A 20 -4.61 3.91 0.62
N ALA A 21 -5.01 3.74 -0.64
CA ALA A 21 -6.25 4.29 -1.14
C ALA A 21 -7.44 3.43 -0.69
N VAL A 22 -8.41 4.06 -0.04
CA VAL A 22 -9.60 3.41 0.53
C VAL A 22 -10.85 4.15 0.09
N ASN A 23 -11.91 3.43 -0.27
CA ASN A 23 -13.20 4.04 -0.56
C ASN A 23 -13.76 4.75 0.70
N PRO A 24 -14.41 5.93 0.56
CA PRO A 24 -14.99 6.65 1.71
C PRO A 24 -15.92 5.80 2.60
N ALA A 25 -16.74 4.93 2.00
CA ALA A 25 -17.67 4.10 2.76
C ALA A 25 -16.95 3.05 3.61
N ASP A 26 -15.87 2.47 3.09
CA ASP A 26 -15.08 1.46 3.80
C ASP A 26 -14.19 2.12 4.86
N ALA A 27 -13.65 3.32 4.56
CA ALA A 27 -12.92 4.12 5.53
C ALA A 27 -13.81 4.45 6.74
N GLN A 28 -15.04 4.90 6.50
CA GLN A 28 -16.01 5.18 7.56
C GLN A 28 -16.35 3.91 8.37
N ALA A 29 -16.61 2.78 7.70
CA ALA A 29 -16.92 1.51 8.36
C ALA A 29 -15.75 0.99 9.22
N ALA A 30 -14.51 1.25 8.79
CA ALA A 30 -13.29 0.85 9.49
C ALA A 30 -12.77 1.91 10.50
N GLY A 31 -13.43 3.07 10.63
CA GLY A 31 -12.97 4.16 11.50
C GLY A 31 -11.67 4.83 11.03
N LEU A 32 -11.36 4.77 9.74
CA LEU A 32 -10.17 5.35 9.13
C LEU A 32 -10.44 6.78 8.66
N GLY A 33 -9.46 7.66 8.87
CA GLY A 33 -9.50 9.05 8.42
C GLY A 33 -8.39 9.36 7.41
N GLU A 34 -8.59 10.41 6.61
CA GLU A 34 -7.57 10.94 5.69
C GLU A 34 -6.26 11.25 6.45
N GLY A 35 -5.13 10.80 5.92
CA GLY A 35 -3.81 10.98 6.55
C GLY A 35 -3.58 10.15 7.82
N GLY A 36 -4.57 9.38 8.28
CA GLY A 36 -4.43 8.41 9.36
C GLY A 36 -3.62 7.18 8.95
N PHE A 37 -3.53 6.18 9.81
CA PHE A 37 -2.84 4.93 9.50
C PHE A 37 -3.79 3.74 9.50
N ALA A 38 -3.61 2.84 8.55
CA ALA A 38 -4.31 1.57 8.49
C ALA A 38 -3.33 0.41 8.54
N ARG A 39 -3.64 -0.59 9.36
CA ARG A 39 -2.93 -1.86 9.39
C ARG A 39 -3.64 -2.86 8.49
N ILE A 40 -2.96 -3.31 7.46
CA ILE A 40 -3.41 -4.39 6.57
C ILE A 40 -2.84 -5.69 7.11
N THR A 41 -3.71 -6.67 7.35
CA THR A 41 -3.28 -7.99 7.81
C THR A 41 -3.57 -9.01 6.72
N GLY A 42 -2.54 -9.71 6.26
CA GLY A 42 -2.66 -10.86 5.38
C GLY A 42 -2.22 -12.14 6.08
N ARG A 43 -2.38 -13.28 5.40
CA ARG A 43 -2.01 -14.60 5.95
C ARG A 43 -0.53 -14.76 6.32
N ARG A 44 0.34 -13.89 5.82
CA ARG A 44 1.81 -14.02 5.91
C ARG A 44 2.50 -12.84 6.59
N GLY A 45 1.74 -11.82 6.99
CA GLY A 45 2.31 -10.64 7.61
C GLY A 45 1.32 -9.50 7.73
N THR A 46 1.82 -8.37 8.22
CA THR A 46 1.07 -7.13 8.37
C THR A 46 1.82 -6.00 7.69
N ALA A 47 1.07 -5.02 7.20
CA ALA A 47 1.64 -3.77 6.70
C ALA A 47 0.93 -2.56 7.31
N LEU A 48 1.67 -1.49 7.59
CA LEU A 48 1.14 -0.23 8.11
C LEU A 48 1.35 0.87 7.07
N LEU A 49 0.26 1.49 6.62
CA LEU A 49 0.27 2.47 5.54
C LEU A 49 -0.58 3.69 5.92
N ARG A 50 -0.19 4.87 5.40
CA ARG A 50 -0.99 6.07 5.56
C ARG A 50 -2.21 6.01 4.65
N VAL A 51 -3.39 6.31 5.18
CA VAL A 51 -4.66 6.26 4.46
C VAL A 51 -4.83 7.51 3.62
N THR A 52 -5.29 7.32 2.39
CA THR A 52 -5.91 8.37 1.59
C THR A 52 -7.30 7.91 1.16
N ILE A 53 -8.28 8.79 1.30
CA ILE A 53 -9.68 8.52 0.97
C ILE A 53 -9.89 8.87 -0.49
N ASP A 54 -10.20 7.86 -1.30
CA ASP A 54 -10.38 8.00 -2.74
C ASP A 54 -11.77 7.50 -3.16
N PRO A 55 -12.68 8.39 -3.57
CA PRO A 55 -13.99 8.00 -4.12
C PRO A 55 -13.90 7.15 -5.39
N GLY A 56 -12.79 7.21 -6.12
CA GLY A 56 -12.49 6.38 -7.29
C GLY A 56 -12.09 4.95 -6.94
N GLN A 57 -11.69 4.69 -5.69
CA GLN A 57 -11.39 3.33 -5.23
C GLN A 57 -12.68 2.52 -5.10
N ARG A 58 -12.67 1.27 -5.59
CA ARG A 58 -13.83 0.39 -5.52
C ARG A 58 -14.12 -0.01 -4.07
N ARG A 59 -15.40 -0.03 -3.69
CA ARG A 59 -15.84 -0.53 -2.38
C ARG A 59 -15.47 -2.01 -2.19
N GLY A 60 -15.00 -2.36 -1.00
CA GLY A 60 -14.52 -3.69 -0.63
C GLY A 60 -13.08 -3.99 -1.09
N GLU A 61 -12.44 -3.08 -1.82
CA GLU A 61 -11.07 -3.22 -2.30
C GLU A 61 -10.23 -2.03 -1.84
N VAL A 62 -8.93 -2.25 -1.60
CA VAL A 62 -7.97 -1.18 -1.29
C VAL A 62 -6.81 -1.24 -2.28
N PHE A 63 -6.26 -0.09 -2.63
CA PHE A 63 -5.08 -0.02 -3.49
C PHE A 63 -3.88 0.45 -2.69
N ALA A 64 -2.74 -0.20 -2.93
CA ALA A 64 -1.52 0.12 -2.23
C ALA A 64 -0.28 -0.16 -3.11
N PRO A 65 0.68 0.77 -3.20
CA PRO A 65 1.79 0.67 -4.14
C PRO A 65 2.80 -0.41 -3.75
N MET A 66 3.10 -1.33 -4.67
CA MET A 66 3.99 -2.49 -4.43
C MET A 66 5.50 -2.17 -4.36
N HIS A 67 5.93 -0.99 -4.82
CA HIS A 67 7.36 -0.71 -5.06
C HIS A 67 8.12 -0.25 -3.81
N TRP A 68 7.42 0.04 -2.72
CA TRP A 68 8.01 0.47 -1.46
C TRP A 68 8.65 -0.72 -0.73
N SER A 69 9.91 -0.53 -0.33
CA SER A 69 10.70 -1.50 0.44
C SER A 69 10.95 -0.96 1.85
N ASP A 70 11.31 -1.85 2.77
CA ASP A 70 11.58 -1.58 4.20
C ASP A 70 12.49 -0.38 4.49
N ALA A 71 13.29 0.04 3.49
CA ALA A 71 14.13 1.24 3.55
C ALA A 71 13.36 2.57 3.76
N PHE A 72 12.04 2.62 3.53
CA PHE A 72 11.24 3.86 3.67
C PHE A 72 10.07 3.74 4.66
N ALA A 73 9.68 2.54 5.05
CA ALA A 73 8.75 2.28 6.14
C ALA A 73 8.87 0.82 6.57
N ALA A 74 9.20 0.59 7.85
CA ALA A 74 9.57 -0.71 8.42
C ALA A 74 8.48 -1.80 8.28
N GLU A 75 7.24 -1.41 7.96
CA GLU A 75 6.11 -2.32 7.72
C GLU A 75 5.35 -1.97 6.41
N ALA A 76 5.96 -1.32 5.43
CA ALA A 76 5.26 -0.95 4.18
C ALA A 76 5.51 -1.92 3.01
N ALA A 77 6.28 -2.98 3.22
CA ALA A 77 6.55 -3.96 2.18
C ALA A 77 5.35 -4.89 1.95
N ILE A 78 4.40 -4.42 1.14
CA ILE A 78 3.20 -5.16 0.70
C ILE A 78 3.56 -6.50 0.05
N GLY A 79 4.76 -6.62 -0.52
CA GLY A 79 5.27 -7.87 -1.09
C GLY A 79 5.23 -9.06 -0.10
N HIS A 80 5.35 -8.82 1.21
CA HIS A 80 5.22 -9.90 2.21
C HIS A 80 3.79 -10.42 2.34
N LEU A 81 2.79 -9.64 1.95
CA LEU A 81 1.38 -10.06 1.92
C LEU A 81 1.08 -10.91 0.68
N ALA A 82 1.84 -10.79 -0.41
CA ALA A 82 1.63 -11.54 -1.64
C ALA A 82 1.93 -13.03 -1.46
N SER A 83 1.23 -13.90 -2.20
CA SER A 83 1.45 -15.34 -2.11
C SER A 83 2.69 -15.73 -2.89
N PRO A 84 3.57 -16.59 -2.34
CA PRO A 84 4.67 -17.17 -3.11
C PRO A 84 4.19 -18.30 -4.03
N ALA A 85 2.90 -18.65 -4.01
CA ALA A 85 2.33 -19.62 -4.93
C ALA A 85 2.42 -19.04 -6.35
N THR A 86 3.23 -19.68 -7.17
CA THR A 86 3.34 -19.40 -8.61
C THR A 86 2.31 -20.23 -9.36
N ASP A 87 1.87 -19.75 -10.52
CA ASP A 87 1.10 -20.58 -11.44
C ASP A 87 2.04 -21.69 -11.95
N PRO A 88 1.65 -22.98 -11.92
CA PRO A 88 2.47 -24.06 -12.47
C PRO A 88 2.75 -23.93 -13.97
N LEU A 89 1.99 -23.10 -14.69
CA LEU A 89 2.19 -22.85 -16.12
C LEU A 89 3.08 -21.64 -16.42
N SER A 90 3.16 -20.63 -15.54
CA SER A 90 3.88 -19.36 -15.79
C SER A 90 4.43 -18.66 -14.55
#